data_AF-A0A8C6CN07-F1
#
_entry.id   AF-A0A8C6CN07-F1
#
_cell.length_a   1.000
_cell.length_b   1.000
_cell.length_c   1.000
_cell.angle_alpha   90.00
_cell.angle_beta   90.00
_cell.angle_gamma   90.00
#
_symmetry.space_group_name_H-M   'P 1'
#
loop_
_entity.id
_entity.type
_entity.pdbx_description
1 polymer ?
#
loop_
_entity_poly.entity_id
_entity_poly.type
_entity_poly.pdbx_seq_one_letter_code
_entity_poly.pdbx_strand_id
1 'polypeptide(L)'
;MVHAETFSRPLSWNEVVGLIFPLTIFGAATYFTIKWMVDAIDPTRKQKVEAQKQAEKLIKQIGVKNVKLSEYEMSIAAHLVDPLNMHVTWSDIAGLDDVITDLKDTVILPIKKKHLFENFRLLQPPKGVLLYGPPGCGKTLIDKATAKEAGCRQPLTLMDKWYGESQKLAAAVFSLAIKLQPSIIFIDEIDSFLRNRSSSDHEGTAMMKAQFMSLWDGLDTDHSCQVIVMGANHPQDLDSAIMRRMPTRFPINQPALKQREAILKLILKNENVDRHVDLLEVLFQVFSKLSVSLELNS
;
A
#
# COMPACT_ATOMS: atom_id res chain seq x y z
N MET A 1 75.99 -10.48 40.78
CA MET A 1 75.76 -9.24 41.56
C MET A 1 75.46 -8.17 40.52
N VAL A 2 74.23 -7.68 40.32
CA VAL A 2 73.37 -6.97 41.27
C VAL A 2 71.88 -7.20 40.89
N HIS A 3 71.12 -7.71 41.86
CA HIS A 3 69.65 -7.65 42.07
C HIS A 3 68.72 -7.72 40.84
N ALA A 4 68.20 -8.88 40.43
CA ALA A 4 67.08 -9.60 41.07
C ALA A 4 66.52 -8.93 42.34
N GLU A 5 65.58 -7.99 42.16
CA GLU A 5 64.48 -7.68 43.07
C GLU A 5 63.66 -6.51 42.50
N THR A 6 62.70 -6.80 41.62
CA THR A 6 61.55 -5.90 41.42
C THR A 6 60.28 -6.65 41.80
N PHE A 7 60.22 -6.92 43.10
CA PHE A 7 59.04 -6.80 43.94
C PHE A 7 57.70 -6.70 43.18
N SER A 8 57.03 -7.84 43.06
CA SER A 8 55.58 -7.93 42.95
C SER A 8 54.94 -7.27 44.18
N ARG A 9 54.73 -5.95 44.11
CA ARG A 9 53.91 -5.21 45.09
C ARG A 9 52.44 -5.57 44.84
N PRO A 10 51.66 -6.00 45.85
CA PRO A 10 50.22 -6.07 45.69
C PRO A 10 49.72 -4.65 45.46
N LEU A 11 49.17 -4.38 44.27
CA LEU A 11 48.61 -3.09 43.91
C LEU A 11 47.65 -2.62 45.00
N SER A 12 47.86 -1.41 45.54
CA SER A 12 46.98 -0.86 46.55
C SER A 12 45.61 -0.60 45.94
N TRP A 13 44.54 -0.78 46.71
CA TRP A 13 43.16 -0.63 46.21
C TRP A 13 42.94 0.72 45.51
N ASN A 14 43.61 1.77 45.98
CA ASN A 14 43.54 3.12 45.40
C ASN A 14 44.26 3.24 44.05
N GLU A 15 45.36 2.54 43.83
CA GLU A 15 46.06 2.49 42.54
C GLU A 15 45.29 1.65 41.52
N VAL A 16 44.67 0.55 41.96
CA VAL A 16 43.79 -0.27 41.11
C VAL A 16 42.57 0.54 40.66
N VAL A 17 41.92 1.25 41.58
CA VAL A 17 40.80 2.14 41.26
C VAL A 17 41.23 3.29 40.35
N GLY A 18 42.40 3.88 40.61
CA GLY A 18 43.00 4.93 39.78
C GLY A 18 43.32 4.50 38.35
N LEU A 19 43.52 3.20 38.10
CA LEU A 19 43.74 2.65 36.75
C LEU A 19 42.43 2.20 36.09
N ILE A 20 41.51 1.59 36.83
CA ILE A 20 40.23 1.10 36.30
C ILE A 20 39.29 2.26 35.94
N PHE A 21 39.29 3.34 36.72
CA PHE A 21 38.39 4.47 36.48
C PHE A 21 38.65 5.19 35.15
N PRO A 22 39.89 5.53 34.75
CA PRO A 22 40.18 6.06 33.43
C PRO A 22 39.89 5.06 32.30
N LEU A 23 40.17 3.76 32.51
CA LEU A 23 39.90 2.72 31.52
C LEU A 23 38.40 2.56 31.24
N THR A 24 37.57 2.63 32.28
CA THR A 24 36.11 2.56 32.14
C THR A 24 35.54 3.81 31.47
N ILE A 25 36.05 5.01 31.82
CA ILE A 25 35.66 6.26 31.16
C ILE A 25 36.06 6.25 29.68
N PHE A 26 37.28 5.81 29.37
CA PHE A 26 37.77 5.73 28.00
C PHE A 26 36.99 4.68 27.19
N GLY A 27 36.67 3.54 27.80
CA GLY A 27 35.80 2.52 27.20
C GLY A 27 34.38 3.03 26.93
N ALA A 28 33.81 3.80 27.86
CA ALA A 28 32.50 4.44 27.66
C ALA A 28 32.56 5.49 26.55
N ALA A 29 33.57 6.36 26.55
CA ALA A 29 33.75 7.40 25.54
C ALA A 29 33.93 6.80 24.13
N THR A 30 34.75 5.76 23.99
CA THR A 30 34.94 5.05 22.71
C THR A 30 33.68 4.33 22.26
N TYR A 31 32.91 3.73 23.17
CA TYR A 31 31.61 3.17 22.83
C TYR A 31 30.63 4.23 22.33
N PHE A 32 30.55 5.38 23.01
CA PHE A 32 29.64 6.47 22.61
C PHE A 32 30.06 7.12 21.29
N THR A 33 31.35 7.30 21.01
CA THR A 33 31.82 7.84 19.73
C THR A 33 31.57 6.87 18.59
N ILE A 34 31.80 5.57 18.77
CA ILE A 34 31.48 4.54 17.76
C ILE A 34 29.97 4.47 17.52
N LYS A 35 29.16 4.48 18.58
CA LYS A 35 27.70 4.47 18.46
C LYS A 35 27.18 5.71 17.73
N TRP A 36 27.70 6.89 18.06
CA TRP A 36 27.34 8.14 17.39
C TRP A 36 27.77 8.13 15.92
N MET A 37 28.96 7.61 15.62
CA MET A 37 29.46 7.48 14.25
C MET A 37 28.65 6.48 13.43
N VAL A 38 28.27 5.33 14.01
CA VAL A 38 27.39 4.34 13.36
C VAL A 38 25.99 4.92 13.12
N ASP A 39 25.42 5.66 14.08
CA ASP A 39 24.13 6.32 13.93
C ASP A 39 24.16 7.47 12.90
N ALA A 40 25.30 8.15 12.74
CA ALA A 40 25.49 9.24 11.77
C ALA A 40 25.72 8.73 10.34
N ILE A 41 26.35 7.56 10.17
CA ILE A 41 26.61 6.95 8.86
C ILE A 41 25.37 6.26 8.30
N ASP A 42 24.50 5.71 9.15
CA ASP A 42 23.32 4.98 8.68
C ASP A 42 22.02 5.39 9.40
N PRO A 43 21.50 6.59 9.13
CA PRO A 43 20.22 7.06 9.69
C PRO A 43 19.02 6.18 9.29
N THR A 44 19.17 5.32 8.28
CA THR A 44 18.11 4.40 7.82
C THR A 44 17.91 3.21 8.76
N ARG A 45 18.88 2.85 9.60
CA ARG A 45 18.79 1.68 10.49
C ARG A 45 17.71 1.84 11.56
N LYS A 46 17.58 3.04 12.15
CA LYS A 46 16.50 3.34 13.11
C LYS A 46 15.12 3.25 12.44
N GLN A 47 14.99 3.82 11.24
CA GLN A 47 13.76 3.73 10.44
C GLN A 47 13.41 2.28 10.07
N LYS A 48 14.40 1.47 9.65
CA LYS A 48 14.20 0.03 9.35
C LYS A 48 13.76 -0.76 10.57
N VAL A 49 14.35 -0.50 11.74
CA VAL A 49 13.99 -1.18 13.00
C VAL A 49 12.59 -0.77 13.47
N GLU A 50 12.21 0.50 13.30
CA GLU A 50 10.85 0.98 13.60
C GLU A 50 9.81 0.38 12.66
N ALA A 51 10.09 0.36 11.35
CA ALA A 51 9.26 -0.28 10.34
C ALA A 51 9.08 -1.78 10.63
N GLN A 52 10.14 -2.49 11.02
CA GLN A 52 10.07 -3.89 11.44
C GLN A 52 9.19 -4.10 12.68
N LYS A 53 9.31 -3.23 13.69
CA LYS A 53 8.45 -3.29 14.89
C LYS A 53 6.99 -3.00 14.56
N GLN A 54 6.71 -2.06 13.65
CA GLN A 54 5.36 -1.78 13.19
C GLN A 54 4.78 -2.97 12.41
N ALA A 55 5.55 -3.53 11.49
CA ALA A 55 5.19 -4.74 10.76
C ALA A 55 4.87 -5.91 11.72
N GLU A 56 5.73 -6.20 12.70
CA GLU A 56 5.48 -7.25 13.70
C GLU A 56 4.20 -7.02 14.51
N LYS A 57 3.91 -5.76 14.89
CA LYS A 57 2.68 -5.40 15.59
C LYS A 57 1.45 -5.63 14.71
N LEU A 58 1.51 -5.18 13.45
CA LEU A 58 0.44 -5.41 12.47
C LEU A 58 0.23 -6.91 12.29
N ILE A 59 1.28 -7.70 12.06
CA ILE A 59 1.17 -9.15 11.87
C ILE A 59 0.55 -9.85 13.08
N LYS A 60 0.92 -9.44 14.30
CA LYS A 60 0.29 -9.95 15.53
C LYS A 60 -1.18 -9.57 15.63
N GLN A 61 -1.57 -8.36 15.20
CA GLN A 61 -2.97 -7.92 15.17
C GLN A 61 -3.81 -8.67 14.13
N ILE A 62 -3.24 -9.04 12.97
CA ILE A 62 -3.94 -9.79 11.91
C ILE A 62 -4.26 -11.23 12.36
N GLY A 63 -3.63 -11.75 13.42
CA GLY A 63 -3.89 -13.10 13.93
C GLY A 63 -3.33 -14.22 13.04
N VAL A 64 -2.44 -13.90 12.11
CA VAL A 64 -1.74 -14.88 11.27
C VAL A 64 -0.63 -15.54 12.09
N LYS A 65 -0.90 -16.74 12.60
CA LYS A 65 0.08 -17.52 13.38
C LYS A 65 1.11 -18.15 12.43
N ASN A 66 2.39 -18.05 12.79
CA ASN A 66 3.53 -18.78 12.20
C ASN A 66 3.89 -18.48 10.73
N VAL A 67 3.73 -17.26 10.23
CA VAL A 67 4.29 -16.90 8.92
C VAL A 67 5.71 -16.37 9.07
N LYS A 68 6.70 -17.11 8.54
CA LYS A 68 8.07 -16.63 8.40
C LYS A 68 8.13 -15.62 7.25
N LEU A 69 8.52 -14.39 7.57
CA LEU A 69 8.71 -13.32 6.58
C LEU A 69 10.20 -13.14 6.27
N SER A 70 10.48 -12.88 5.00
CA SER A 70 11.80 -12.42 4.55
C SER A 70 12.03 -10.95 4.91
N GLU A 71 13.27 -10.49 4.81
CA GLU A 71 13.64 -9.08 5.05
C GLU A 71 12.84 -8.11 4.15
N TYR A 72 12.64 -8.48 2.89
CA TYR A 72 11.86 -7.70 1.92
C TYR A 72 10.36 -7.71 2.25
N GLU A 73 9.82 -8.84 2.71
CA GLU A 73 8.42 -8.90 3.13
C GLU A 73 8.18 -8.07 4.39
N MET A 74 9.15 -8.02 5.31
CA MET A 74 9.08 -7.17 6.50
C MET A 74 9.12 -5.67 6.16
N SER A 75 9.90 -5.26 5.17
CA SER A 75 9.90 -3.86 4.73
C SER A 75 8.57 -3.47 4.07
N ILE A 76 7.99 -4.36 3.27
CA ILE A 76 6.68 -4.16 2.65
C ILE A 76 5.57 -4.18 3.69
N ALA A 77 5.71 -4.97 4.76
CA ALA A 77 4.70 -5.07 5.80
C ALA A 77 4.43 -3.75 6.54
N ALA A 78 5.35 -2.79 6.50
CA ALA A 78 5.11 -1.43 7.00
C ALA A 78 4.08 -0.64 6.17
N HIS A 79 3.84 -1.04 4.92
CA HIS A 79 2.89 -0.41 3.99
C HIS A 79 1.55 -1.13 3.89
N LEU A 80 1.37 -2.18 4.71
CA LEU A 80 0.07 -2.83 4.84
C LEU A 80 -0.89 -1.87 5.54
N VAL A 81 -2.04 -1.65 4.92
CA VAL A 81 -3.09 -0.81 5.50
C VAL A 81 -3.98 -1.69 6.37
N ASP A 82 -4.19 -1.27 7.61
CA ASP A 82 -5.12 -1.94 8.52
C ASP A 82 -6.57 -1.54 8.18
N PRO A 83 -7.46 -2.50 7.84
CA PRO A 83 -8.88 -2.22 7.59
C PRO A 83 -9.57 -1.45 8.73
N LEU A 84 -9.12 -1.63 9.98
CA LEU A 84 -9.69 -0.94 11.15
C LEU A 84 -9.36 0.55 11.19
N ASN A 85 -8.21 0.95 10.63
CA ASN A 85 -7.80 2.36 10.54
C ASN A 85 -8.36 3.05 9.28
N MET A 86 -9.03 2.32 8.39
CA MET A 86 -9.67 2.90 7.22
C MET A 86 -11.01 3.52 7.62
N HIS A 87 -11.06 4.86 7.70
CA HIS A 87 -12.29 5.58 8.02
C HIS A 87 -13.30 5.61 6.87
N VAL A 88 -12.87 5.36 5.63
CA VAL A 88 -13.73 5.41 4.44
C VAL A 88 -14.61 4.18 4.35
N THR A 89 -15.91 4.38 4.13
CA THR A 89 -16.94 3.36 3.94
C THR A 89 -17.74 3.61 2.67
N TRP A 90 -18.57 2.66 2.24
CA TRP A 90 -19.46 2.88 1.10
C TRP A 90 -20.43 4.05 1.29
N SER A 91 -20.80 4.38 2.53
CA SER A 91 -21.65 5.55 2.80
C SER A 91 -20.94 6.89 2.56
N ASP A 92 -19.62 6.88 2.43
CA ASP A 92 -18.82 8.07 2.12
C ASP A 92 -18.60 8.24 0.60
N ILE A 93 -19.27 7.43 -0.22
CA ILE A 93 -19.22 7.49 -1.68
C ILE A 93 -20.66 7.67 -2.18
N ALA A 94 -20.90 8.74 -2.94
CA ALA A 94 -22.23 9.07 -3.45
C ALA A 94 -22.27 9.05 -4.98
N GLY A 95 -23.42 8.66 -5.54
CA GLY A 95 -23.68 8.72 -6.97
C GLY A 95 -23.00 7.62 -7.79
N LEU A 96 -22.45 6.59 -7.16
CA LEU A 96 -21.80 5.46 -7.84
C LEU A 96 -22.45 4.12 -7.47
N ASP A 97 -23.73 4.15 -7.11
CA ASP A 97 -24.46 3.01 -6.54
C ASP A 97 -24.43 1.75 -7.44
N ASP A 98 -24.54 1.95 -8.76
CA ASP A 98 -24.48 0.85 -9.74
C ASP A 98 -23.09 0.19 -9.73
N VAL A 99 -22.02 0.99 -9.81
CA VAL A 99 -20.64 0.51 -9.77
C VAL A 99 -20.32 -0.19 -8.44
N ILE A 100 -20.81 0.38 -7.32
CA ILE A 100 -20.64 -0.21 -5.99
C ILE A 100 -21.34 -1.57 -5.91
N THR A 101 -22.54 -1.69 -6.49
CA THR A 101 -23.31 -2.94 -6.50
C THR A 101 -22.61 -4.00 -7.32
N ASP A 102 -22.20 -3.68 -8.55
CA ASP A 102 -21.46 -4.62 -9.40
C ASP A 102 -20.14 -5.07 -8.77
N LEU A 103 -19.44 -4.14 -8.10
CA LEU A 103 -18.19 -4.44 -7.41
C LEU A 103 -18.44 -5.34 -6.19
N LYS A 104 -19.52 -5.13 -5.43
CA LYS A 104 -19.93 -6.01 -4.34
C LYS A 104 -20.18 -7.43 -4.83
N ASP A 105 -20.91 -7.58 -5.94
CA ASP A 105 -21.25 -8.89 -6.48
C ASP A 105 -20.07 -9.59 -7.13
N THR A 106 -19.17 -8.85 -7.78
CA THR A 106 -18.05 -9.43 -8.52
C THR A 106 -16.81 -9.68 -7.65
N VAL A 107 -16.53 -8.80 -6.69
CA VAL A 107 -15.28 -8.82 -5.90
C VAL A 107 -15.56 -9.27 -4.46
N ILE A 108 -16.50 -8.64 -3.77
CA ILE A 108 -16.71 -8.86 -2.33
C ILE A 108 -17.42 -10.19 -2.07
N LEU A 109 -18.43 -10.52 -2.86
CA LEU A 109 -19.26 -11.70 -2.67
C LEU A 109 -18.46 -13.01 -2.79
N PRO A 110 -17.58 -13.22 -3.81
CA PRO A 110 -16.77 -14.43 -3.89
C PRO A 110 -15.74 -14.55 -2.77
N ILE A 111 -15.22 -13.43 -2.25
CA ILE A 111 -14.29 -13.43 -1.10
C ILE A 111 -15.01 -13.84 0.18
N LYS A 112 -16.16 -13.20 0.48
CA LYS A 112 -16.91 -13.44 1.72
C LYS A 112 -17.60 -14.80 1.76
N LYS A 113 -18.13 -15.25 0.63
CA LYS A 113 -18.92 -16.49 0.55
C LYS A 113 -18.22 -17.58 -0.25
N LYS A 114 -16.93 -17.80 0.02
CA LYS A 114 -16.10 -18.82 -0.66
C LYS A 114 -16.79 -20.19 -0.77
N HIS A 115 -17.37 -20.67 0.33
CA HIS A 115 -18.07 -21.96 0.41
C HIS A 115 -19.20 -22.15 -0.63
N LEU A 116 -19.83 -21.06 -1.11
CA LEU A 116 -20.87 -21.14 -2.13
C LEU A 116 -20.31 -21.31 -3.54
N PHE A 117 -19.05 -20.93 -3.75
CA PHE A 117 -18.42 -20.84 -5.08
C PHE A 117 -17.26 -21.83 -5.28
N GLU A 118 -16.88 -22.61 -4.26
CA GLU A 118 -15.81 -23.62 -4.33
C GLU A 118 -16.01 -24.64 -5.47
N ASN A 119 -17.27 -25.00 -5.78
CA ASN A 119 -17.59 -25.96 -6.84
C ASN A 119 -17.83 -25.29 -8.21
N PHE A 120 -17.92 -23.96 -8.27
CA PHE A 120 -18.25 -23.21 -9.48
C PHE A 120 -17.03 -22.45 -9.99
N ARG A 121 -16.37 -23.01 -11.01
CA ARG A 121 -15.19 -22.41 -11.64
C ARG A 121 -15.46 -21.05 -12.29
N LEU A 122 -16.70 -20.80 -12.72
CA LEU A 122 -17.11 -19.56 -13.37
C LEU A 122 -17.35 -18.39 -12.39
N LEU A 123 -17.47 -18.69 -11.08
CA LEU A 123 -17.81 -17.71 -10.04
C LEU A 123 -16.62 -17.44 -9.12
N GLN A 124 -15.41 -17.73 -9.58
CA GLN A 124 -14.19 -17.38 -8.87
C GLN A 124 -13.98 -15.86 -8.89
N PRO A 125 -13.40 -15.28 -7.82
CA PRO A 125 -13.07 -13.86 -7.81
C PRO A 125 -12.15 -13.53 -9.00
N PRO A 126 -12.37 -12.41 -9.70
CA PRO A 126 -11.45 -11.98 -10.73
C PRO A 126 -10.08 -11.69 -10.11
N LYS A 127 -9.01 -12.12 -10.77
CA LYS A 127 -7.64 -11.84 -10.32
C LYS A 127 -7.21 -10.40 -10.59
N GLY A 128 -7.93 -9.70 -11.48
CA GLY A 128 -7.63 -8.34 -11.90
C GLY A 128 -8.89 -7.50 -12.07
N VAL A 129 -8.94 -6.36 -11.37
CA VAL A 129 -10.00 -5.38 -11.44
C VAL A 129 -9.41 -4.02 -11.81
N LEU A 130 -10.00 -3.37 -12.80
CA LEU A 130 -9.60 -2.03 -13.23
C LEU A 130 -10.73 -1.02 -12.99
N LEU A 131 -10.47 -0.01 -12.16
CA LEU A 131 -11.30 1.18 -12.06
C LEU A 131 -10.78 2.22 -13.05
N TYR A 132 -11.62 2.69 -13.98
CA TYR A 132 -11.13 3.63 -14.99
C TYR A 132 -12.00 4.85 -15.25
N GLY A 133 -11.38 5.97 -15.63
CA GLY A 133 -12.07 7.21 -16.01
C GLY A 133 -11.30 8.47 -15.62
N PRO A 134 -11.91 9.66 -15.68
CA PRO A 134 -11.23 10.92 -15.36
C PRO A 134 -10.73 11.02 -13.92
N PRO A 135 -9.66 11.81 -13.67
CA PRO A 135 -9.13 12.00 -12.32
C PRO A 135 -10.15 12.77 -11.46
N GLY A 136 -10.04 12.63 -10.14
CA GLY A 136 -10.93 13.32 -9.19
C GLY A 136 -12.34 12.72 -9.05
N CYS A 137 -12.65 11.60 -9.71
CA CYS A 137 -13.96 10.93 -9.60
C CYS A 137 -14.03 9.86 -8.49
N GLY A 138 -13.11 9.89 -7.52
CA GLY A 138 -13.19 9.04 -6.32
C GLY A 138 -12.75 7.57 -6.48
N LYS A 139 -11.94 7.21 -7.50
CA LYS A 139 -11.45 5.83 -7.71
C LYS A 139 -10.72 5.29 -6.48
N THR A 140 -9.77 6.06 -5.95
CA THR A 140 -9.03 5.72 -4.73
C THR A 140 -9.94 5.61 -3.49
N LEU A 141 -11.07 6.32 -3.45
CA LEU A 141 -12.04 6.18 -2.35
C LEU A 141 -12.80 4.85 -2.46
N ILE A 142 -13.20 4.46 -3.67
CA ILE A 142 -13.84 3.16 -3.95
C ILE A 142 -12.89 2.02 -3.60
N ASP A 143 -11.62 2.10 -4.01
CA ASP A 143 -10.61 1.10 -3.66
C ASP A 143 -10.53 0.92 -2.14
N LYS A 144 -10.43 2.03 -1.41
CA LYS A 144 -10.36 2.01 0.05
C LYS A 144 -11.62 1.42 0.68
N ALA A 145 -12.81 1.86 0.26
CA ALA A 145 -14.07 1.33 0.75
C ALA A 145 -14.21 -0.16 0.46
N THR A 146 -13.82 -0.61 -0.74
CA THR A 146 -13.81 -2.02 -1.16
C THR A 146 -12.97 -2.86 -0.22
N ALA A 147 -11.75 -2.41 0.09
CA ALA A 147 -10.83 -3.17 0.90
C ALA A 147 -11.38 -3.46 2.31
N LYS A 148 -11.94 -2.41 2.93
CA LYS A 148 -12.57 -2.49 4.24
C LYS A 148 -13.75 -3.45 4.22
N GLU A 149 -14.57 -3.36 3.18
CA GLU A 149 -15.82 -4.09 3.08
C GLU A 149 -15.66 -5.53 2.61
N ALA A 150 -14.62 -5.82 1.83
CA ALA A 150 -14.21 -7.19 1.50
C ALA A 150 -13.80 -7.99 2.74
N GLY A 151 -13.48 -7.33 3.86
CA GLY A 151 -12.91 -7.98 5.04
C GLY A 151 -11.53 -8.58 4.76
N CYS A 152 -10.85 -8.07 3.72
CA CYS A 152 -9.50 -8.47 3.38
C CYS A 152 -8.57 -8.10 4.53
N ARG A 153 -7.72 -9.04 4.92
CA ARG A 153 -6.92 -8.91 6.14
C ARG A 153 -6.09 -7.64 6.13
N GLN A 154 -5.43 -7.37 4.99
CA GLN A 154 -4.72 -6.12 4.75
C GLN A 154 -4.61 -5.82 3.25
N PRO A 155 -5.16 -4.70 2.78
CA PRO A 155 -4.82 -4.19 1.46
C PRO A 155 -3.39 -3.69 1.41
N LEU A 156 -2.67 -4.06 0.35
CA LEU A 156 -1.30 -3.62 0.12
C LEU A 156 -1.30 -2.54 -0.95
N THR A 157 -0.74 -1.37 -0.65
CA THR A 157 -0.63 -0.28 -1.63
C THR A 157 0.78 -0.25 -2.21
N LEU A 158 0.90 -0.54 -3.50
CA LEU A 158 2.12 -0.31 -4.27
C LEU A 158 2.16 1.17 -4.67
N MET A 159 3.13 1.94 -4.14
CA MET A 159 3.39 3.34 -4.51
C MET A 159 4.67 3.46 -5.36
N ASP A 160 4.86 4.57 -6.08
CA ASP A 160 6.01 4.80 -6.97
C ASP A 160 7.39 4.66 -6.31
N LYS A 161 7.48 4.75 -4.97
CA LYS A 161 8.75 4.59 -4.23
C LYS A 161 9.41 3.22 -4.40
N TRP A 162 8.67 2.21 -4.88
CA TRP A 162 9.21 0.86 -5.14
C TRP A 162 9.84 0.72 -6.53
N TYR A 163 9.84 1.79 -7.35
CA TYR A 163 10.32 1.82 -8.74
C TYR A 163 11.85 1.79 -8.89
N GLY A 164 12.61 2.11 -7.82
CA GLY A 164 14.06 2.30 -7.90
C GLY A 164 14.92 1.09 -7.50
N GLU A 165 14.45 0.21 -6.60
CA GLU A 165 15.29 -0.82 -5.99
C GLU A 165 14.61 -2.19 -5.94
N SER A 166 14.81 -3.00 -6.99
CA SER A 166 14.72 -4.48 -7.01
C SER A 166 13.42 -5.19 -7.43
N GLN A 167 13.58 -6.14 -8.35
CA GLN A 167 12.63 -7.21 -8.70
C GLN A 167 12.21 -8.05 -7.47
N LYS A 168 13.07 -8.10 -6.46
CA LYS A 168 12.83 -8.83 -5.21
C LYS A 168 11.68 -8.22 -4.41
N LEU A 169 11.49 -6.90 -4.48
CA LEU A 169 10.36 -6.23 -3.83
C LEU A 169 9.03 -6.59 -4.49
N ALA A 170 8.96 -6.57 -5.82
CA ALA A 170 7.77 -7.05 -6.53
C ALA A 170 7.43 -8.51 -6.15
N ALA A 171 8.43 -9.40 -6.14
CA ALA A 171 8.25 -10.78 -5.71
C ALA A 171 7.78 -10.91 -4.25
N ALA A 172 8.36 -10.10 -3.36
CA ALA A 172 7.98 -10.09 -1.94
C ALA A 172 6.56 -9.56 -1.72
N VAL A 173 6.09 -8.60 -2.53
CA VAL A 173 4.69 -8.11 -2.50
C VAL A 173 3.71 -9.25 -2.77
N PHE A 174 3.88 -9.98 -3.87
CA PHE A 174 2.99 -11.09 -4.21
C PHE A 174 3.11 -12.24 -3.20
N SER A 175 4.32 -12.57 -2.76
CA SER A 175 4.56 -13.60 -1.73
C SER A 175 3.84 -13.25 -0.42
N LEU A 176 3.94 -12.00 0.03
CA LEU A 176 3.27 -11.52 1.22
C LEU A 176 1.74 -11.54 1.05
N ALA A 177 1.22 -11.09 -0.09
CA ALA A 177 -0.20 -11.11 -0.39
C ALA A 177 -0.77 -12.54 -0.35
N ILE A 178 -0.03 -13.52 -0.88
CA ILE A 178 -0.39 -14.95 -0.82
C ILE A 178 -0.41 -15.45 0.63
N LYS A 179 0.59 -15.08 1.44
CA LYS A 179 0.65 -15.47 2.86
C LYS A 179 -0.47 -14.84 3.70
N LEU A 180 -0.99 -13.68 3.29
CA LEU A 180 -2.01 -12.90 4.00
C LEU A 180 -3.43 -13.09 3.46
N GLN A 181 -3.68 -14.08 2.60
CA GLN A 181 -5.00 -14.31 2.00
C GLN A 181 -6.14 -14.39 3.05
N PRO A 182 -7.34 -13.85 2.72
CA PRO A 182 -7.69 -13.11 1.49
C PRO A 182 -7.12 -11.67 1.50
N SER A 183 -6.55 -11.24 0.37
CA SER A 183 -5.86 -9.94 0.26
C SER A 183 -6.13 -9.25 -1.09
N ILE A 184 -6.07 -7.92 -1.09
CA ILE A 184 -6.19 -7.08 -2.30
C ILE A 184 -4.91 -6.25 -2.43
N ILE A 185 -4.28 -6.30 -3.60
CA ILE A 185 -3.12 -5.48 -3.95
C ILE A 185 -3.66 -4.28 -4.74
N PHE A 186 -3.53 -3.08 -4.17
CA PHE A 186 -3.85 -1.83 -4.84
C PHE A 186 -2.63 -1.26 -5.53
N ILE A 187 -2.84 -0.86 -6.78
CA ILE A 187 -1.85 -0.19 -7.61
C ILE A 187 -2.48 1.10 -8.08
N ASP A 188 -2.17 2.18 -7.37
CA ASP A 188 -2.53 3.52 -7.82
C ASP A 188 -1.61 3.90 -8.99
N GLU A 189 -2.11 4.69 -9.94
CA GLU A 189 -1.35 5.12 -11.12
C GLU A 189 -0.68 3.95 -11.87
N ILE A 190 -1.44 2.89 -12.14
CA ILE A 190 -0.91 1.72 -12.84
C ILE A 190 -0.35 2.05 -14.24
N ASP A 191 -0.72 3.17 -14.87
CA ASP A 191 -0.01 3.67 -16.06
C ASP A 191 1.44 4.01 -15.73
N SER A 192 1.74 4.75 -14.67
CA SER A 192 3.12 5.17 -14.34
C SER A 192 4.06 3.95 -14.31
N PHE A 193 3.56 2.85 -13.74
CA PHE A 193 4.27 1.59 -13.62
C PHE A 193 4.31 0.79 -14.93
N LEU A 194 3.28 0.90 -15.77
CA LEU A 194 3.05 -0.01 -16.90
C LEU A 194 2.84 0.66 -18.26
N ARG A 195 3.31 1.91 -18.44
CA ARG A 195 3.19 2.63 -19.72
C ARG A 195 3.67 1.79 -20.89
N ASN A 196 2.97 1.98 -22.01
CA ASN A 196 3.39 1.47 -23.32
C ASN A 196 4.85 1.84 -23.57
N ARG A 197 5.64 0.83 -23.96
CA ARG A 197 7.08 0.90 -24.23
C ARG A 197 7.41 2.17 -25.03
N SER A 198 7.91 3.20 -24.37
CA SER A 198 8.58 4.30 -25.07
C SER A 198 10.03 3.86 -25.31
N SER A 199 10.63 4.32 -26.40
CA SER A 199 12.01 4.02 -26.80
C SER A 199 13.08 4.48 -25.79
N SER A 200 12.68 5.11 -24.68
CA SER A 200 13.53 5.58 -23.59
C SER A 200 13.37 4.80 -22.28
N ASP A 201 12.57 3.72 -22.24
CA ASP A 201 12.44 2.89 -21.04
C ASP A 201 13.79 2.23 -20.72
N HIS A 202 14.31 2.47 -19.52
CA HIS A 202 15.53 1.83 -19.03
C HIS A 202 15.31 0.32 -18.95
N GLU A 203 16.29 -0.50 -19.36
CA GLU A 203 16.21 -1.97 -19.37
C GLU A 203 15.75 -2.55 -18.01
N GLY A 204 16.13 -1.89 -16.90
CA GLY A 204 15.71 -2.27 -15.55
C GLY A 204 14.19 -2.22 -15.33
N THR A 205 13.53 -1.17 -15.85
CA THR A 205 12.06 -1.03 -15.76
C THR A 205 11.37 -2.11 -16.57
N ALA A 206 11.85 -2.40 -17.77
CA ALA A 206 11.28 -3.44 -18.63
C ALA A 206 11.36 -4.84 -17.98
N MET A 207 12.49 -5.16 -17.36
CA MET A 207 12.67 -6.44 -16.67
C MET A 207 11.80 -6.54 -15.41
N MET A 208 11.61 -5.44 -14.67
CA MET A 208 10.68 -5.38 -13.53
C MET A 208 9.22 -5.58 -13.97
N LYS A 209 8.78 -4.90 -15.04
CA LYS A 209 7.45 -5.08 -15.66
C LYS A 209 7.23 -6.56 -16.01
N ALA A 210 8.19 -7.20 -16.67
CA ALA A 210 8.09 -8.62 -17.03
C ALA A 210 7.96 -9.54 -15.80
N GLN A 211 8.75 -9.28 -14.74
CA GLN A 211 8.67 -10.04 -13.50
C GLN A 211 7.33 -9.88 -12.81
N PHE A 212 6.81 -8.65 -12.74
CA PHE A 212 5.50 -8.35 -12.16
C PHE A 212 4.38 -9.12 -12.90
N MET A 213 4.42 -9.12 -14.23
CA MET A 213 3.44 -9.82 -15.06
C MET A 213 3.52 -11.34 -14.88
N SER A 214 4.73 -11.90 -14.78
CA SER A 214 4.95 -13.32 -14.48
C SER A 214 4.39 -13.72 -13.11
N LEU A 215 4.60 -12.88 -12.09
CA LEU A 215 4.04 -13.11 -10.75
C LEU A 215 2.52 -13.04 -10.72
N TRP A 216 1.93 -12.11 -11.49
CA TRP A 216 0.48 -12.03 -11.63
C TRP A 216 -0.09 -13.29 -12.30
N ASP A 217 0.52 -13.77 -13.38
CA ASP A 217 0.10 -15.03 -14.03
C ASP A 217 0.18 -16.24 -13.07
N GLY A 218 1.16 -16.21 -12.16
CA GLY A 218 1.27 -17.19 -11.07
C GLY A 218 0.04 -17.22 -10.14
N LEU A 219 -0.64 -16.09 -9.92
CA LEU A 219 -1.87 -16.02 -9.11
C LEU A 219 -3.07 -16.68 -9.80
N ASP A 220 -3.06 -16.74 -11.13
CA ASP A 220 -4.15 -17.32 -11.93
C ASP A 220 -4.04 -18.85 -12.02
N THR A 221 -2.81 -19.37 -11.87
CA THR A 221 -2.55 -20.82 -11.87
C THR A 221 -3.15 -21.51 -10.64
N ASP A 222 -3.24 -20.80 -9.51
CA ASP A 222 -3.85 -21.32 -8.28
C ASP A 222 -5.30 -20.84 -8.13
N HIS A 223 -6.25 -21.74 -8.39
CA HIS A 223 -7.68 -21.47 -8.22
C HIS A 223 -8.08 -21.24 -6.75
N SER A 224 -7.29 -21.71 -5.79
CA SER A 224 -7.56 -21.50 -4.36
C SER A 224 -7.07 -20.14 -3.85
N CYS A 225 -6.22 -19.47 -4.64
CA CYS A 225 -5.60 -18.19 -4.32
C CYS A 225 -6.63 -17.04 -4.31
N GLN A 226 -6.84 -16.44 -3.14
CA GLN A 226 -7.75 -15.30 -2.93
C GLN A 226 -6.98 -13.98 -2.87
N VAL A 227 -6.11 -13.76 -3.86
CA VAL A 227 -5.41 -12.49 -4.08
C VAL A 227 -6.01 -11.81 -5.31
N ILE A 228 -6.41 -10.56 -5.16
CA ILE A 228 -6.95 -9.74 -6.26
C ILE A 228 -6.04 -8.54 -6.46
N VAL A 229 -5.69 -8.25 -7.71
CA VAL A 229 -4.99 -7.02 -8.08
C VAL A 229 -6.01 -6.01 -8.55
N MET A 230 -6.02 -4.83 -7.93
CA MET A 230 -6.94 -3.74 -8.25
C MET A 230 -6.13 -2.49 -8.62
N GLY A 231 -6.45 -1.89 -9.75
CA GLY A 231 -5.77 -0.67 -10.22
C GLY A 231 -6.73 0.42 -10.63
N ALA A 232 -6.29 1.67 -10.52
CA ALA A 232 -7.05 2.87 -10.87
C ALA A 232 -6.32 3.67 -11.95
N ASN A 233 -6.94 3.89 -13.13
CA ASN A 233 -6.27 4.63 -14.21
C ASN A 233 -7.20 5.09 -15.38
N HIS A 234 -6.65 5.82 -16.35
CA HIS A 234 -7.22 6.02 -17.68
C HIS A 234 -7.02 4.78 -18.58
N PRO A 235 -8.06 4.31 -19.29
CA PRO A 235 -7.95 3.09 -20.09
C PRO A 235 -7.06 3.25 -21.33
N GLN A 236 -6.80 4.49 -21.78
CA GLN A 236 -5.98 4.77 -22.96
C GLN A 236 -4.47 4.63 -22.71
N ASP A 237 -4.04 4.68 -21.45
CA ASP A 237 -2.63 4.68 -21.06
C ASP A 237 -2.07 3.27 -20.75
N LEU A 238 -2.93 2.24 -20.78
CA LEU A 238 -2.57 0.87 -20.44
C LEU A 238 -2.21 0.02 -21.66
N ASP A 239 -1.14 -0.77 -21.54
CA ASP A 239 -0.79 -1.79 -22.52
C ASP A 239 -1.87 -2.90 -22.58
N SER A 240 -2.11 -3.38 -23.80
CA SER A 240 -2.90 -4.56 -24.13
C SER A 240 -2.61 -5.78 -23.26
N ALA A 241 -1.35 -5.97 -22.84
CA ALA A 241 -0.94 -7.09 -21.99
C ALA A 241 -1.60 -7.06 -20.60
N ILE A 242 -1.82 -5.87 -20.04
CA ILE A 242 -2.39 -5.68 -18.69
C ILE A 242 -3.90 -5.68 -18.77
N MET A 243 -4.44 -5.08 -19.84
CA MET A 243 -5.86 -5.16 -20.14
C MET A 243 -6.35 -6.61 -20.21
N ARG A 244 -5.54 -7.56 -20.71
CA ARG A 244 -5.88 -8.99 -20.70
C ARG A 244 -5.92 -9.61 -19.29
N ARG A 245 -5.12 -9.10 -18.35
CA ARG A 245 -5.04 -9.57 -16.96
C ARG A 245 -6.05 -8.90 -16.03
N MET A 246 -6.70 -7.83 -16.49
CA MET A 246 -7.80 -7.14 -15.83
C MET A 246 -9.11 -7.35 -16.62
N PRO A 247 -9.73 -8.54 -16.51
CA PRO A 247 -10.96 -8.85 -17.25
C PRO A 247 -12.15 -8.05 -16.73
N THR A 248 -12.20 -7.76 -15.42
CA THR A 248 -13.27 -6.97 -14.80
C THR A 248 -12.90 -5.50 -14.81
N ARG A 249 -13.73 -4.66 -15.42
CA ARG A 249 -13.45 -3.24 -15.60
C ARG A 249 -14.68 -2.41 -15.28
N PHE A 250 -14.52 -1.43 -14.39
CA PHE A 250 -15.59 -0.56 -13.96
C PHE A 250 -15.34 0.88 -14.44
N PRO A 251 -16.20 1.42 -15.34
CA PRO A 251 -16.13 2.81 -15.75
C PRO A 251 -16.64 3.73 -14.63
N ILE A 252 -15.81 4.67 -14.22
CA ILE A 252 -16.13 5.75 -13.30
C ILE A 252 -16.08 7.05 -14.10
N ASN A 253 -17.21 7.38 -14.70
CA ASN A 253 -17.38 8.57 -15.53
C ASN A 253 -17.60 9.83 -14.69
N GLN A 254 -17.57 10.99 -15.36
CA GLN A 254 -17.97 12.24 -14.71
C GLN A 254 -19.41 12.14 -14.19
N PRO A 255 -19.70 12.66 -12.99
CA PRO A 255 -21.02 12.53 -12.40
C PRO A 255 -22.06 13.31 -13.21
N ALA A 256 -23.18 12.66 -13.50
CA ALA A 256 -24.39 13.27 -14.04
C ALA A 256 -25.08 14.15 -12.98
N LEU A 257 -26.08 14.93 -13.39
CA LEU A 257 -26.75 15.90 -12.51
C LEU A 257 -27.27 15.28 -11.20
N LYS A 258 -27.93 14.12 -11.27
CA LYS A 258 -28.40 13.39 -10.09
C LYS A 258 -27.27 12.91 -9.17
N GLN A 259 -26.16 12.47 -9.76
CA GLN A 259 -24.98 12.02 -9.01
C GLN A 259 -24.28 13.20 -8.33
N ARG A 260 -24.19 14.35 -9.00
CA ARG A 260 -23.65 15.60 -8.42
C ARG A 260 -24.50 16.07 -7.24
N GLU A 261 -25.83 15.97 -7.33
CA GLU A 261 -26.72 16.27 -6.21
C GLU A 261 -26.46 15.37 -5.00
N ALA A 262 -26.30 14.06 -5.23
CA ALA A 262 -25.96 13.12 -4.17
C ALA A 262 -24.60 13.42 -3.52
N ILE A 263 -23.59 13.74 -4.33
CA ILE A 263 -22.25 14.14 -3.87
C ILE A 263 -22.32 15.42 -3.03
N LEU A 264 -23.05 16.44 -3.49
CA LEU A 264 -23.20 17.70 -2.77
C LEU A 264 -23.89 17.49 -1.41
N LYS A 265 -24.96 16.68 -1.38
CA LYS A 265 -25.64 16.31 -0.12
C LYS A 265 -24.72 15.57 0.84
N LEU A 266 -23.85 14.70 0.33
CA LEU A 266 -22.89 13.98 1.15
C LEU A 266 -21.84 14.93 1.75
N ILE A 267 -21.29 15.86 0.95
CA ILE A 267 -20.31 16.86 1.41
C ILE A 267 -20.93 17.77 2.48
N LEU A 268 -22.15 18.23 2.25
CA LEU A 268 -22.85 19.15 3.16
C LEU A 268 -23.49 18.46 4.37
N LYS A 269 -23.40 17.13 4.49
CA LYS A 269 -24.06 16.36 5.55
C LYS A 269 -23.67 16.82 6.96
N ASN A 270 -22.44 17.29 7.14
CA ASN A 270 -21.91 17.76 8.43
C ASN A 270 -21.90 19.29 8.56
N GLU A 271 -22.39 20.00 7.55
CA GLU A 271 -22.39 21.46 7.51
C GLU A 271 -23.77 22.02 7.89
N ASN A 272 -23.79 23.21 8.49
CA ASN A 272 -25.03 23.89 8.82
C ASN A 272 -25.53 24.68 7.60
N VAL A 273 -26.40 24.06 6.80
CA VAL A 273 -26.98 24.68 5.61
C VAL A 273 -28.31 25.35 5.97
N ASP A 274 -28.46 26.63 5.57
CA ASP A 274 -29.72 27.35 5.72
C ASP A 274 -30.83 26.66 4.90
N ARG A 275 -32.04 26.58 5.46
CA ARG A 275 -33.22 25.97 4.83
C ARG A 275 -33.63 26.68 3.53
N HIS A 276 -33.18 27.91 3.34
CA HIS A 276 -33.45 28.69 2.13
C HIS A 276 -32.46 28.43 0.99
N VAL A 277 -31.42 27.62 1.19
CA VAL A 277 -30.47 27.29 0.13
C VAL A 277 -31.05 26.23 -0.80
N ASP A 278 -31.27 26.60 -2.06
CA ASP A 278 -31.59 25.63 -3.11
C ASP A 278 -30.31 24.96 -3.62
N LEU A 279 -30.13 23.69 -3.26
CA LEU A 279 -28.98 22.89 -3.69
C LEU A 279 -28.91 22.72 -5.21
N LEU A 280 -30.05 22.75 -5.91
CA LEU A 280 -30.09 22.67 -7.37
C LEU A 280 -29.54 23.94 -8.03
N GLU A 281 -29.84 25.10 -7.45
CA GLU A 281 -29.30 26.38 -7.91
C GLU A 281 -27.78 26.44 -7.70
N VAL A 282 -27.31 26.02 -6.52
CA VAL A 282 -25.87 25.93 -6.22
C VAL A 282 -25.16 24.98 -7.18
N LEU A 283 -25.75 23.80 -7.45
CA LEU A 283 -25.23 22.86 -8.44
C LEU A 283 -25.11 23.52 -9.82
N PHE A 284 -26.13 24.24 -10.26
CA PHE A 284 -26.12 24.89 -11.57
C PHE A 284 -25.03 25.98 -11.64
N GLN A 285 -24.86 26.79 -10.59
CA GLN A 285 -23.85 27.85 -10.56
C GLN A 285 -22.42 27.32 -10.48
N VAL A 286 -22.17 26.31 -9.66
CA VAL A 286 -20.82 25.73 -9.48
C VAL A 286 -20.39 25.02 -10.75
N PHE A 287 -21.28 24.19 -11.32
CA PHE A 287 -20.92 23.36 -12.46
C PHE A 287 -21.03 24.07 -13.81
N SER A 288 -21.84 25.13 -13.96
CA SER A 288 -21.81 25.97 -15.17
C SER A 288 -20.47 26.72 -15.30
N LYS A 289 -19.92 27.24 -14.19
CA LYS A 289 -18.59 27.87 -14.17
C LYS A 289 -17.46 26.87 -14.49
N LEU A 290 -17.56 25.63 -14.00
CA LEU A 290 -16.60 24.56 -14.30
C LEU A 290 -16.66 24.09 -15.76
N SER A 291 -17.86 23.99 -16.37
CA SER A 291 -18.01 23.66 -17.78
C SER A 291 -17.39 24.72 -18.70
N VAL A 292 -17.55 26.02 -18.37
CA VAL A 292 -16.92 27.11 -19.14
C VAL A 292 -15.38 27.07 -19.03
N SER A 293 -14.83 26.70 -17.87
CA SER A 293 -13.37 26.52 -17.72
C SER A 293 -12.80 25.29 -18.43
N LEU A 294 -13.59 24.24 -18.67
CA LEU A 294 -13.15 23.05 -19.40
C LEU A 294 -13.18 23.28 -20.93
N GLU A 295 -14.13 24.05 -21.44
CA GLU A 295 -14.16 24.44 -22.87
C GLU A 295 -13.09 25.49 -23.23
N LEU A 296 -12.59 26.26 -22.27
CA LEU A 296 -11.51 27.22 -22.49
C LEU A 296 -10.10 26.61 -22.41
N ASN A 297 -9.97 25.36 -21.97
CA ASN A 297 -8.69 24.63 -21.81
C ASN A 297 -8.56 23.40 -22.73
N SER A 298 -9.48 23.19 -23.67
CA SER A 298 -9.40 22.22 -24.77
C SER A 298 -9.02 22.89 -26.08
#